data_AF-A0A7C5Y6G9-F1
#
_entry.id   AF-A0A7C5Y6G9-F1
#
_cell.length_a   1.000
_cell.length_b   1.000
_cell.length_c   1.000
_cell.angle_alpha   90.00
_cell.angle_beta   90.00
_cell.angle_gamma   90.00
#
_symmetry.space_group_name_H-M   'P 1'
#
loop_
_entity.id
_entity.type
_entity.pdbx_description
1 polymer ?
#
loop_
_entity_poly.entity_id
_entity_poly.type
_entity_poly.pdbx_seq_one_letter_code
_entity_poly.pdbx_strand_id
1 'polypeptide(L)'
;MAEKTQTPSFSPEINELNRRLRMVEMKIMKMEERLTSIENLTRELESDIKVLRDIYDRKIVELKGELSSITEKIEMISRSSEQFVNKNEFQKIKLFLDVFNPLKSSFITKEELEAKLEELKKDILRQENKI
;
A
#
# COMPACT_ATOMS: atom_id res chain seq x y z
N MET A 1 -73.47 23.57 -63.47
CA MET A 1 -72.13 23.32 -64.04
C MET A 1 -71.15 23.37 -62.88
N ALA A 2 -70.57 22.23 -62.50
CA ALA A 2 -69.61 22.17 -61.40
C ALA A 2 -68.20 22.17 -62.00
N GLU A 3 -67.48 23.28 -61.79
CA GLU A 3 -66.07 23.42 -62.15
C GLU A 3 -65.26 22.46 -61.27
N LYS A 4 -64.77 21.37 -61.87
CA LYS A 4 -63.76 20.51 -61.26
C LYS A 4 -62.47 21.32 -61.21
N THR A 5 -62.20 21.95 -60.07
CA THR A 5 -60.87 22.44 -59.71
C THR A 5 -59.91 21.25 -59.72
N GLN A 6 -59.16 21.10 -60.81
CA GLN A 6 -58.03 20.18 -60.89
C GLN A 6 -57.00 20.65 -59.87
N THR A 7 -56.87 19.90 -58.77
CA THR A 7 -55.71 20.00 -57.89
C THR A 7 -54.45 19.74 -58.72
N PRO A 8 -53.42 20.61 -58.66
CA PRO A 8 -52.19 20.37 -59.39
C PRO A 8 -51.50 19.15 -58.75
N SER A 9 -51.59 18.00 -59.41
CA SER A 9 -50.73 16.86 -59.08
C SER A 9 -49.32 17.23 -59.51
N PHE A 10 -48.43 17.50 -58.55
CA PHE A 10 -47.00 17.59 -58.82
C PHE A 10 -46.54 16.35 -59.60
N SER A 11 -45.55 16.51 -60.50
CA SER A 11 -45.05 15.38 -61.29
C SER A 11 -44.64 14.23 -60.34
N PRO A 12 -44.80 12.96 -60.75
CA PRO A 12 -44.41 11.80 -59.94
C PRO A 12 -42.98 11.88 -59.39
N GLU A 13 -42.08 12.54 -60.13
CA GLU A 13 -40.67 12.76 -59.74
C GLU A 13 -40.54 13.70 -58.54
N ILE A 14 -41.32 14.79 -58.49
CA ILE A 14 -41.33 15.72 -57.35
C ILE A 14 -41.86 15.02 -56.09
N ASN A 15 -42.86 14.15 -56.23
CA ASN A 15 -43.40 13.38 -55.11
C ASN A 15 -42.37 12.37 -54.58
N GLU A 16 -41.61 11.71 -55.45
CA GLU A 16 -40.53 10.81 -55.04
C GLU A 16 -39.37 11.55 -54.38
N LEU A 17 -39.00 12.73 -54.90
CA LEU A 17 -37.99 13.59 -54.27
C LEU A 17 -38.43 14.03 -52.87
N ASN A 18 -39.69 14.45 -52.69
CA ASN A 18 -40.23 14.80 -51.38
C ASN A 18 -40.23 13.62 -50.41
N ARG A 19 -40.54 12.40 -50.88
CA ARG A 19 -40.45 11.19 -50.06
C ARG A 19 -39.02 10.92 -49.61
N ARG A 20 -38.05 11.05 -50.52
CA ARG A 20 -36.62 10.89 -50.21
C ARG A 20 -36.12 11.94 -49.24
N LEU A 21 -36.51 13.20 -49.42
CA LEU A 21 -36.17 14.30 -48.52
C LEU A 21 -36.65 13.99 -47.09
N ARG A 22 -37.91 13.61 -46.92
CA ARG A 22 -38.45 13.21 -45.61
C ARG A 22 -37.68 12.06 -44.97
N MET A 23 -37.30 11.04 -45.75
CA MET A 23 -36.49 9.93 -45.24
C MET A 23 -35.10 10.38 -44.80
N VAL A 24 -34.50 11.34 -45.49
CA VAL A 24 -33.20 11.92 -45.12
C VAL A 24 -33.35 12.76 -43.85
N GLU A 25 -34.36 13.61 -43.76
CA GLU A 25 -34.66 14.40 -42.55
C GLU A 25 -34.83 13.51 -41.32
N MET A 26 -35.63 12.43 -41.43
CA MET A 26 -35.79 11.47 -40.34
C MET A 26 -34.49 10.77 -39.94
N LYS A 27 -33.63 10.46 -40.92
CA LYS A 27 -32.31 9.87 -40.64
C LYS A 27 -31.39 10.86 -39.93
N ILE A 28 -31.42 12.14 -40.32
CA ILE A 28 -30.65 13.20 -39.69
C ILE A 28 -31.09 13.37 -38.23
N MET A 29 -32.39 13.49 -37.97
CA MET A 29 -32.92 13.59 -36.60
C MET A 29 -32.48 12.41 -35.73
N LYS A 30 -32.56 11.18 -36.25
CA LYS A 30 -32.11 9.99 -35.52
C LYS A 30 -30.59 9.99 -35.29
N MET A 31 -29.80 10.56 -36.20
CA MET A 31 -28.36 10.71 -36.02
C MET A 31 -28.05 11.74 -34.94
N GLU A 32 -28.77 12.86 -34.90
CA GLU A 32 -28.64 13.89 -33.87
C GLU A 32 -28.96 13.33 -32.48
N GLU A 33 -30.07 12.60 -32.34
CA GLU A 33 -30.42 11.94 -31.07
C GLU A 33 -29.33 10.98 -30.58
N ARG A 34 -28.76 10.19 -31.49
CA ARG A 34 -27.64 9.28 -31.17
C ARG A 34 -26.38 10.05 -30.79
N LEU A 35 -26.11 11.16 -31.47
CA LEU A 35 -24.94 12.00 -31.20
C LEU A 35 -25.05 12.62 -29.80
N THR A 36 -26.21 13.20 -29.45
CA THR A 36 -26.47 13.71 -28.09
C THR A 36 -26.35 12.62 -27.04
N SER A 37 -26.86 11.40 -27.30
CA SER A 37 -26.71 10.28 -26.37
C SER A 37 -25.24 9.90 -26.17
N ILE A 38 -24.43 9.88 -27.23
CA ILE A 38 -23.00 9.57 -27.13
C ILE A 38 -22.27 10.68 -26.37
N GLU A 39 -22.55 11.95 -26.65
CA GLU A 39 -21.96 13.08 -25.93
C GLU A 39 -22.23 13.03 -24.43
N ASN A 40 -23.46 12.67 -24.03
CA ASN A 40 -23.81 12.51 -22.63
C ASN A 40 -23.03 11.36 -21.98
N LEU A 41 -22.95 10.20 -22.64
CA LEU A 41 -22.15 9.06 -22.15
C LEU A 41 -20.67 9.43 -22.03
N THR A 42 -20.12 10.20 -22.98
CA THR A 42 -18.74 10.66 -22.91
C THR A 42 -18.52 11.58 -21.70
N ARG A 43 -19.44 12.52 -21.43
CA ARG A 43 -19.36 13.39 -20.24
C ARG A 43 -19.42 12.60 -18.93
N GLU A 44 -20.28 11.59 -18.86
CA GLU A 44 -20.37 10.70 -17.69
C GLU A 44 -19.06 9.94 -17.49
N LEU A 45 -18.51 9.32 -18.54
CA LEU A 45 -17.22 8.63 -18.47
C LEU A 45 -16.07 9.55 -18.07
N GLU A 46 -16.03 10.78 -18.58
CA GLU A 46 -15.02 11.77 -18.18
C GLU A 46 -15.13 12.13 -16.69
N SER A 47 -16.35 12.25 -16.17
CA SER A 47 -16.61 12.48 -14.75
C SER A 47 -16.12 11.31 -13.90
N ASP A 48 -16.49 10.09 -14.28
CA ASP A 48 -16.10 8.87 -13.57
C ASP A 48 -14.57 8.69 -13.54
N ILE A 49 -13.91 8.95 -14.67
CA ILE A 49 -12.44 8.89 -14.76
C ILE A 49 -11.79 9.91 -13.83
N LYS A 50 -12.33 11.14 -13.73
CA LYS A 50 -11.82 12.15 -12.79
C LYS A 50 -11.96 11.68 -11.34
N VAL A 51 -13.12 11.16 -10.96
CA VAL A 51 -13.36 10.62 -9.61
C VAL A 51 -12.39 9.47 -9.30
N LEU A 52 -12.25 8.52 -10.24
CA LEU A 52 -11.32 7.40 -10.07
C LEU A 52 -9.88 7.89 -9.92
N ARG A 53 -9.46 8.86 -10.73
CA ARG A 53 -8.13 9.46 -10.62
C ARG A 53 -7.90 10.06 -9.24
N ASP A 54 -8.84 10.85 -8.72
CA ASP A 54 -8.72 11.47 -7.40
C ASP A 54 -8.63 10.43 -6.27
N ILE A 55 -9.32 9.28 -6.42
CA ILE A 55 -9.23 8.15 -5.48
C ILE A 55 -7.84 7.51 -5.56
N TYR A 56 -7.32 7.25 -6.75
CA TYR A 56 -6.00 6.65 -6.92
C TYR A 56 -4.88 7.58 -6.44
N ASP A 57 -4.97 8.88 -6.70
CA ASP A 57 -3.99 9.86 -6.23
C ASP A 57 -3.94 9.86 -4.69
N ARG A 58 -5.09 9.80 -4.01
CA ARG A 58 -5.15 9.65 -2.54
C ARG A 58 -4.52 8.35 -2.06
N LYS A 59 -4.85 7.21 -2.68
CA LYS A 59 -4.26 5.90 -2.32
C LYS A 59 -2.75 5.88 -2.51
N ILE A 60 -2.23 6.53 -3.55
CA ILE A 60 -0.78 6.63 -3.78
C ILE A 60 -0.11 7.43 -2.67
N VAL A 61 -0.73 8.53 -2.21
CA VAL A 61 -0.21 9.33 -1.10
C VAL A 61 -0.20 8.52 0.21
N GLU A 62 -1.28 7.78 0.49
CA GLU A 62 -1.37 6.90 1.66
C GLU A 62 -0.29 5.81 1.64
N LEU A 63 -0.14 5.09 0.53
CA LEU A 63 0.90 4.06 0.36
C LEU A 63 2.31 4.63 0.51
N LYS A 64 2.57 5.85 0.03
CA LYS A 64 3.87 6.52 0.25
C LYS A 64 4.10 6.80 1.73
N GLY A 65 3.07 7.21 2.47
CA GLY A 65 3.14 7.42 3.92
C GLY A 65 3.43 6.12 4.66
N GLU A 66 2.72 5.04 4.34
CA GLU A 66 2.97 3.71 4.93
C GLU A 66 4.38 3.21 4.64
N LEU A 67 4.85 3.33 3.39
CA LEU A 67 6.21 2.98 3.01
C LEU A 67 7.25 3.78 3.80
N SER A 68 7.06 5.10 3.95
CA SER A 68 7.95 5.92 4.77
C SER A 68 8.02 5.43 6.21
N SER A 69 6.87 5.11 6.81
CA SER A 69 6.82 4.58 8.18
C SER A 69 7.51 3.22 8.30
N ILE A 70 7.39 2.35 7.30
CA ILE A 70 8.11 1.07 7.26
C ILE A 70 9.62 1.32 7.16
N THR A 71 10.06 2.22 6.29
CA THR A 71 11.48 2.58 6.14
C THR A 71 12.06 3.09 7.46
N GLU A 72 11.37 3.99 8.16
CA GLU A 72 11.78 4.47 9.48
C GLU A 72 11.90 3.33 10.51
N LYS A 73 10.93 2.41 10.54
CA LYS A 73 10.99 1.23 11.44
C LYS A 73 12.16 0.32 11.10
N ILE A 74 12.46 0.10 9.83
CA ILE A 74 13.62 -0.68 9.39
C ILE A 74 14.93 -0.01 9.83
N GLU A 75 15.05 1.31 9.68
CA GLU A 75 16.22 2.05 10.15
C GLU A 75 16.38 1.95 11.67
N MET A 76 15.30 2.06 12.44
CA MET A 76 15.33 1.86 13.89
C MET A 76 15.78 0.45 14.27
N ILE A 77 15.27 -0.58 13.59
CA ILE A 77 15.69 -1.97 13.81
C ILE A 77 17.17 -2.14 13.49
N SER A 78 17.64 -1.59 12.36
CA SER A 78 19.05 -1.65 11.95
C SER A 78 19.96 -1.02 13.00
N ARG A 79 19.66 0.20 13.47
CA ARG A 79 20.43 0.87 14.54
C ARG A 79 20.41 0.09 15.85
N SER A 80 19.26 -0.47 16.21
CA SER A 80 19.11 -1.27 17.44
C SER A 80 19.92 -2.57 17.38
N SER A 81 19.97 -3.19 16.20
CA SER A 81 20.76 -4.40 15.94
C SER A 81 22.26 -4.12 16.05
N GLU A 82 22.76 -3.03 15.45
CA GLU A 82 24.16 -2.63 15.56
C GLU A 82 24.58 -2.39 17.02
N GLN A 83 23.74 -1.70 17.80
CA GLN A 83 24.00 -1.47 19.22
C GLN A 83 24.00 -2.76 20.04
N PHE A 84 23.11 -3.71 19.72
CA PHE A 84 23.03 -4.99 20.42
C PHE A 84 24.24 -5.88 20.15
N VAL A 85 24.70 -5.94 18.88
CA VAL A 85 25.92 -6.66 18.49
C VAL A 85 27.13 -6.09 19.25
N ASN A 86 27.31 -4.76 19.23
CA ASN A 86 28.42 -4.10 19.92
C ASN A 86 28.42 -4.36 21.44
N LYS A 87 27.26 -4.36 22.11
CA LYS A 87 27.18 -4.61 23.55
C LYS A 87 27.56 -6.04 23.93
N ASN A 88 27.09 -7.03 23.17
CA ASN A 88 27.41 -8.44 23.44
C ASN A 88 28.89 -8.75 23.16
N GLU A 89 29.46 -8.18 22.10
CA GLU A 89 30.89 -8.32 21.81
C GLU A 89 31.75 -7.65 22.89
N PHE A 90 31.37 -6.46 23.36
CA PHE A 90 32.09 -5.80 24.45
C PHE A 90 32.00 -6.57 25.78
N GLN A 91 30.84 -7.16 26.09
CA GLN A 91 30.68 -8.01 27.27
C GLN A 91 31.55 -9.28 27.20
N LYS A 92 31.64 -9.92 26.03
CA LYS A 92 32.54 -11.06 25.82
C LYS A 92 34.00 -10.64 25.96
N ILE A 93 34.40 -9.53 25.35
CA ILE A 93 35.76 -8.98 25.45
C ILE A 93 36.10 -8.67 26.91
N LYS A 94 35.18 -8.06 27.66
CA LYS A 94 35.35 -7.80 29.09
C LYS A 94 35.51 -9.09 29.90
N LEU A 95 34.68 -10.10 29.63
CA LEU A 95 34.77 -11.41 30.29
C LEU A 95 36.12 -12.08 29.99
N PHE A 96 36.58 -12.05 28.74
CA PHE A 96 37.89 -12.56 28.35
C PHE A 96 39.02 -11.80 29.04
N LEU A 97 38.96 -10.47 29.09
CA LEU A 97 39.94 -9.65 29.81
C LEU A 97 39.95 -9.94 31.31
N ASP A 98 38.79 -10.10 31.94
CA ASP A 98 38.72 -10.44 33.38
C ASP A 98 39.26 -11.86 33.67
N VAL A 99 39.06 -12.83 32.76
CA VAL A 99 39.62 -14.20 32.88
C VAL A 99 41.14 -14.23 32.67
N PHE A 100 41.65 -13.46 31.72
CA PHE A 100 43.08 -13.42 31.39
C PHE A 100 43.89 -12.42 32.20
N ASN A 101 43.26 -11.54 32.98
CA ASN A 101 43.96 -10.58 33.82
C ASN A 101 44.67 -11.31 34.98
N PRO A 102 46.02 -11.38 34.97
CA PRO A 102 46.78 -12.09 36.00
C PRO A 102 46.70 -11.42 37.38
N LEU A 103 46.16 -10.19 37.47
CA LEU A 103 45.95 -9.47 38.73
C LEU A 103 44.64 -9.87 39.43
N LYS A 104 43.67 -10.47 38.71
CA LYS A 104 42.41 -10.99 39.27
C LYS A 104 42.29 -12.51 39.16
N SER A 105 43.01 -13.13 38.23
CA SER A 105 43.06 -14.58 38.07
C SER A 105 43.92 -15.18 39.17
N SER A 106 43.28 -15.58 40.28
CA SER A 106 43.88 -16.56 41.17
C SER A 106 43.86 -17.90 40.45
N PHE A 107 45.01 -18.47 40.14
CA PHE A 107 45.11 -19.85 39.70
C PHE A 107 44.72 -20.74 40.87
N ILE A 108 43.55 -21.36 40.78
CA ILE A 108 43.01 -22.26 41.80
C ILE A 108 43.21 -23.68 41.28
N THR A 109 43.76 -24.55 42.13
CA THR A 109 43.89 -25.98 41.82
C THR A 109 42.53 -26.66 41.88
N LYS A 110 42.39 -27.83 41.23
CA LYS A 110 41.11 -28.56 41.18
C LYS A 110 40.53 -28.84 42.58
N GLU A 111 41.42 -29.13 43.53
CA GLU A 111 41.09 -29.41 44.94
C GLU A 111 40.56 -28.17 45.67
N GLU A 112 41.17 -27.00 45.45
CA GLU A 112 40.72 -25.73 46.05
C GLU A 112 39.39 -25.23 45.46
N LEU A 113 39.11 -25.55 44.19
CA LEU A 113 37.83 -25.24 43.56
C LEU A 113 36.69 -26.09 44.14
N GLU A 114 36.93 -27.39 44.32
CA GLU A 114 35.99 -28.32 44.96
C GLU A 114 35.71 -27.91 46.41
N ALA A 115 36.73 -27.49 47.15
CA ALA A 115 36.58 -26.99 48.52
C ALA A 115 35.72 -25.72 48.60
N LYS A 116 35.95 -24.73 47.72
CA LYS A 116 35.13 -23.50 47.67
C LYS A 116 33.68 -23.77 47.27
N LEU A 117 33.45 -24.73 46.38
CA LEU A 117 32.10 -25.15 45.97
C LEU A 117 31.33 -25.81 47.13
N GLU A 118 31.99 -26.65 47.93
CA GLU A 118 31.37 -27.26 49.11
C GLU A 118 31.11 -26.24 50.24
N GLU A 119 31.96 -25.24 50.40
CA GLU A 119 31.74 -24.15 51.36
C GLU A 119 30.53 -23.29 50.96
N LEU A 120 30.41 -22.94 49.67
CA LEU A 120 29.24 -22.23 49.12
C LEU A 120 27.93 -22.99 49.29
N LYS A 121 27.93 -24.31 49.07
CA LYS A 121 26.75 -25.15 49.33
C LYS A 121 26.33 -25.08 50.80
N LYS A 122 27.30 -25.17 51.73
CA LYS A 122 27.03 -25.09 53.17
C LYS A 122 26.49 -23.72 53.59
N ASP A 123 26.98 -22.64 53.00
CA ASP A 123 26.50 -21.28 53.33
C ASP A 123 25.09 -21.02 52.79
N ILE A 124 24.74 -21.55 51.61
CA ILE A 124 23.37 -21.52 51.08
C ILE A 124 22.42 -22.31 52.00
N LEU A 125 22.84 -23.51 52.41
CA LEU A 125 22.10 -24.33 53.39
C LEU A 125 21.96 -23.65 54.76
N ARG A 126 22.92 -22.82 55.19
CA ARG A 126 22.83 -22.04 56.43
C ARG A 126 21.91 -20.83 56.33
N GLN A 127 21.76 -20.25 55.14
CA GLN A 127 20.80 -19.16 54.91
C GLN A 127 19.36 -19.66 54.85
N GLU A 128 19.12 -20.87 54.30
CA GLU A 128 17.79 -21.50 54.32
C GLU A 128 17.35 -21.96 55.71
N ASN A 129 18.29 -22.33 56.60
CA ASN A 129 17.99 -22.74 57.99
C ASN A 129 17.92 -21.56 58.99
N LYS A 130 17.94 -20.31 58.51
CA LYS A 130 17.83 -19.08 59.32
C LYS A 130 16.48 -18.37 59.16
N ILE A 131 15.45 -19.12 58.80
CA ILE A 131 14.03 -18.71 58.80
C ILE A 131 13.35 -19.29 60.05
#